data_AF-A0A6C0BBF4-F1
#
_entry.id   AF-A0A6C0BBF4-F1
#
_cell.length_a   1.000
_cell.length_b   1.000
_cell.length_c   1.000
_cell.angle_alpha   90.00
_cell.angle_beta   90.00
_cell.angle_gamma   90.00
#
_symmetry.space_group_name_H-M   'P 1'
#
loop_
_entity.id
_entity.type
_entity.pdbx_description
1 polymer ?
#
loop_
_entity_poly.entity_id
_entity_poly.type
_entity_poly.pdbx_seq_one_letter_code
_entity_poly.pdbx_strand_id
1 'polypeptide(L)'
;MANIFTLENISDFSEKINLDDLYEKKRSHDLNKLDLYNKILNRIHVRIKTTSRQKIDEHFCWYIVPEIIIGVPKFDQGSCIAYLIDKLKENKFQVRYIHPNTLLISWQHWVPSYVRTELKKKTGIIIDEFGRKIEEENNDKILLPNYEQDAKPQPNPVFKLKESTKQIQQKKFTPIRSYKPSGNLIYDEDLFNTLEDKLN
;
A
#
# COMPACT_ATOMS: atom_id res chain seq x y z
N MET A 1 23.04 -27.29 -26.96
CA MET A 1 24.35 -27.81 -27.43
C MET A 1 24.69 -28.98 -26.53
N ALA A 2 24.70 -30.20 -27.06
CA ALA A 2 25.08 -31.38 -26.28
C ALA A 2 26.60 -31.44 -26.20
N ASN A 3 27.14 -31.38 -24.99
CA ASN A 3 28.58 -31.55 -24.74
C ASN A 3 28.84 -33.03 -24.42
N ILE A 4 30.02 -33.54 -24.78
CA ILE A 4 30.39 -34.96 -24.56
C ILE A 4 30.24 -35.40 -23.08
N PHE A 5 30.43 -34.48 -22.13
CA PHE A 5 30.24 -34.70 -20.69
C PHE A 5 28.77 -34.72 -20.22
N THR A 6 27.83 -34.24 -21.04
CA THR A 6 26.39 -34.25 -20.72
C THR A 6 25.66 -35.50 -21.22
N LEU A 7 26.33 -36.32 -22.04
CA LEU A 7 25.76 -37.55 -22.62
C LEU A 7 25.90 -38.76 -21.69
N GLU A 8 26.77 -38.71 -20.68
CA GLU A 8 27.05 -39.83 -19.78
C GLU A 8 26.03 -39.97 -18.63
N ASN A 9 25.13 -38.99 -18.48
CA ASN A 9 24.16 -38.92 -17.37
C ASN A 9 22.83 -39.61 -17.70
N ILE A 10 22.87 -40.77 -18.38
CA ILE A 10 21.68 -41.52 -18.81
C ILE A 10 21.04 -42.29 -17.64
N SER A 11 21.80 -42.52 -16.55
CA SER A 11 21.32 -43.26 -15.37
C SER A 11 20.24 -42.54 -14.57
N ASP A 12 20.07 -41.23 -14.76
CA ASP A 12 19.08 -40.39 -14.06
C ASP A 12 17.93 -39.95 -15.00
N PHE A 13 17.76 -40.65 -16.12
CA PHE A 13 16.70 -40.36 -17.09
C PHE A 13 15.33 -40.84 -16.57
N SER A 14 14.53 -39.92 -16.05
CA SER A 14 13.09 -40.12 -15.86
C SER A 14 12.33 -39.61 -17.08
N GLU A 15 11.44 -40.43 -17.65
CA GLU A 15 10.58 -40.05 -18.78
C GLU A 15 9.63 -38.89 -18.43
N LYS A 16 9.29 -38.73 -17.14
CA LYS A 16 8.46 -37.64 -16.62
C LYS A 16 9.29 -36.79 -15.66
N ILE A 17 9.38 -35.50 -15.95
CA ILE A 17 9.99 -34.50 -15.07
C ILE A 17 8.93 -33.91 -14.13
N ASN A 18 9.27 -33.75 -12.85
CA ASN A 18 8.45 -32.98 -11.94
C ASN A 18 8.54 -31.49 -12.31
N LEU A 19 7.38 -30.87 -12.58
CA LEU A 19 7.33 -29.45 -12.94
C LEU A 19 7.72 -28.55 -11.76
N ASP A 20 7.55 -28.99 -10.52
CA ASP A 20 7.87 -28.20 -9.32
C ASP A 20 9.39 -28.07 -9.11
N ASP A 21 10.16 -29.11 -9.45
CA ASP A 21 11.62 -29.12 -9.32
C ASP A 21 12.28 -28.02 -10.18
N LEU A 22 11.62 -27.66 -11.28
CA LEU A 22 12.05 -26.56 -12.15
C LEU A 22 12.01 -25.19 -11.46
N TYR A 23 11.21 -25.05 -10.39
CA TYR A 23 11.04 -23.80 -9.64
C TYR A 23 11.85 -23.74 -8.34
N GLU A 24 12.53 -24.81 -7.93
CA GLU A 24 13.28 -24.83 -6.67
C GLU A 24 14.34 -23.73 -6.57
N LYS A 25 15.09 -23.49 -7.65
CA LYS A 25 16.10 -22.43 -7.69
C LYS A 25 15.48 -21.05 -7.51
N LYS A 26 14.32 -20.80 -8.13
CA LYS A 26 13.58 -19.54 -7.98
C LYS A 26 13.07 -19.37 -6.55
N ARG A 27 12.47 -20.43 -5.99
CA ARG A 27 12.01 -20.43 -4.60
C ARG A 27 13.14 -20.13 -3.62
N SER A 28 14.30 -20.78 -3.79
CA SER A 28 15.50 -20.53 -2.97
C SER A 28 15.95 -19.07 -3.07
N HIS A 29 15.98 -18.51 -4.28
CA HIS A 29 16.31 -17.09 -4.49
C HIS A 29 15.32 -16.15 -3.77
N ASP A 30 14.02 -16.41 -3.87
CA ASP A 30 12.98 -15.60 -3.23
C ASP A 30 13.04 -15.68 -1.70
N LEU A 31 13.32 -16.86 -1.14
CA LEU A 31 13.54 -17.05 0.29
C LEU A 31 14.78 -16.29 0.78
N ASN A 32 15.89 -16.35 0.03
CA ASN A 32 17.11 -15.60 0.36
C ASN A 32 16.89 -14.08 0.31
N LYS A 33 16.10 -13.60 -0.67
CA LYS A 33 15.70 -12.19 -0.77
C LYS A 33 14.90 -11.76 0.47
N LEU A 34 13.94 -12.58 0.90
CA LEU A 34 13.14 -12.32 2.09
C LEU A 34 13.99 -12.30 3.36
N ASP A 35 14.90 -13.26 3.53
CA ASP A 35 15.82 -13.31 4.67
C ASP A 35 16.70 -12.05 4.74
N LEU A 36 17.20 -11.60 3.59
CA LEU A 36 17.97 -10.37 3.50
C LEU A 36 17.16 -9.13 3.90
N TYR A 37 15.90 -9.03 3.45
CA TYR A 37 15.02 -7.93 3.84
C TYR A 37 14.74 -7.93 5.34
N ASN A 38 14.51 -9.10 5.93
CA ASN A 38 14.36 -9.26 7.37
C ASN A 38 15.61 -8.83 8.16
N LYS A 39 16.81 -9.13 7.66
CA LYS A 39 18.07 -8.67 8.28
C LYS A 39 18.17 -7.16 8.31
N ILE A 40 17.78 -6.47 7.23
CA ILE A 40 17.78 -5.01 7.17
C ILE A 40 16.71 -4.43 8.10
N LEU A 41 15.51 -5.03 8.13
CA LEU A 41 14.45 -4.65 9.05
C LEU A 41 14.91 -4.74 10.52
N ASN A 42 15.61 -5.82 10.88
CA ASN A 42 16.16 -5.97 12.22
C ASN A 42 17.18 -4.87 12.55
N ARG A 43 18.04 -4.49 11.59
CA ARG A 43 18.98 -3.36 11.77
C ARG A 43 18.25 -2.04 12.03
N ILE A 44 17.14 -1.80 11.34
CA ILE A 44 16.28 -0.62 11.58
C ILE A 44 15.72 -0.67 13.00
N HIS A 45 15.16 -1.80 13.43
CA HIS A 45 14.64 -1.93 14.80
C HIS A 45 15.70 -1.69 15.87
N VAL A 46 16.93 -2.19 15.65
CA VAL A 46 18.06 -1.91 16.56
C VAL A 46 18.38 -0.42 16.57
N ARG A 47 18.45 0.24 15.39
CA ARG A 47 18.69 1.68 15.28
C ARG A 47 17.62 2.52 15.99
N ILE A 48 16.34 2.16 15.85
CA ILE A 48 15.22 2.81 16.54
C ILE A 48 15.41 2.69 18.06
N LYS A 49 15.66 1.47 18.56
CA LYS A 49 15.90 1.22 20.00
C LYS A 49 17.09 2.00 20.53
N THR A 50 18.19 2.04 19.79
CA THR A 50 19.38 2.82 20.17
C THR A 50 19.09 4.31 20.21
N THR A 51 18.40 4.84 19.19
CA THR A 51 18.05 6.28 19.11
C THR A 51 17.16 6.70 20.27
N SER A 52 16.11 5.92 20.55
CA SER A 52 15.19 6.18 21.67
C SER A 52 15.86 6.11 23.04
N ARG A 53 16.96 5.37 23.20
CA ARG A 53 17.73 5.32 24.45
C ARG A 53 18.69 6.51 24.58
N GLN A 54 19.22 7.01 23.47
CA GLN A 54 20.16 8.12 23.46
C GLN A 54 19.47 9.46 23.65
N LYS A 55 18.27 9.64 23.07
CA LYS A 55 17.52 10.88 23.12
C LYS A 55 16.13 10.63 23.65
N ILE A 56 15.82 11.25 24.79
CA ILE A 56 14.54 11.08 25.48
C ILE A 56 13.45 11.87 24.76
N ASP A 57 13.73 13.09 24.32
CA ASP A 57 12.72 13.99 23.75
C ASP A 57 12.47 13.79 22.24
N GLU A 58 13.39 13.12 21.54
CA GLU A 58 13.27 12.86 20.10
C GLU A 58 12.63 11.49 19.84
N HIS A 59 11.45 11.47 19.24
CA HIS A 59 10.73 10.23 18.86
C HIS A 59 10.70 9.99 17.35
N PHE A 60 11.85 10.19 16.71
CA PHE A 60 12.06 9.87 15.30
C PHE A 60 13.49 9.34 15.05
N CYS A 61 13.67 8.65 13.94
CA CYS A 61 14.95 8.08 13.50
C CYS A 61 15.08 8.20 11.99
N TRP A 62 16.25 8.65 11.55
CA TRP A 62 16.65 8.65 10.15
C TRP A 62 17.43 7.38 9.86
N TYR A 63 17.02 6.64 8.83
CA TYR A 63 17.72 5.44 8.39
C TYR A 63 18.02 5.50 6.91
N ILE A 64 19.29 5.29 6.57
CA ILE A 64 19.76 5.23 5.19
C ILE A 64 19.79 3.75 4.79
N VAL A 65 19.00 3.38 3.78
CA VAL A 65 18.95 2.03 3.25
C VAL A 65 20.17 1.82 2.34
N PRO A 66 21.02 0.81 2.57
CA PRO A 66 22.17 0.54 1.71
C PRO A 66 21.76 0.36 0.25
N GLU A 67 22.54 0.92 -0.68
CA GLU A 67 22.33 0.76 -2.12
C GLU A 67 22.88 -0.59 -2.62
N ILE A 68 23.92 -1.10 -1.97
CA ILE A 68 24.55 -2.38 -2.29
C ILE A 68 24.80 -3.19 -1.01
N ILE A 69 24.78 -4.52 -1.15
CA ILE A 69 25.08 -5.45 -0.06
C ILE A 69 26.17 -6.39 -0.55
N ILE A 70 27.30 -6.36 0.15
CA ILE A 70 28.45 -7.22 -0.16
C ILE A 70 28.01 -8.69 -0.08
N GLY A 71 28.32 -9.45 -1.12
CA GLY A 71 27.98 -10.88 -1.22
C GLY A 71 26.61 -11.17 -1.82
N VAL A 72 25.79 -10.17 -2.14
CA VAL A 72 24.50 -10.37 -2.80
C VAL A 72 24.55 -9.78 -4.20
N PRO A 73 24.54 -10.62 -5.26
CA PRO A 73 24.48 -10.13 -6.62
C PRO A 73 23.11 -9.51 -6.90
N LYS A 74 23.07 -8.38 -7.62
CA LYS A 74 21.84 -7.72 -8.09
C LYS A 74 20.83 -7.43 -6.97
N PHE A 75 21.25 -6.68 -5.95
CA PHE A 75 20.35 -6.22 -4.90
C PHE A 75 19.33 -5.20 -5.46
N ASP A 76 18.04 -5.51 -5.30
CA ASP A 76 16.94 -4.60 -5.62
C ASP A 76 16.58 -3.77 -4.39
N GLN A 77 17.09 -2.55 -4.38
CA GLN A 77 16.87 -1.58 -3.32
C GLN A 77 15.42 -1.07 -3.28
N GLY A 78 14.79 -0.87 -4.43
CA GLY A 78 13.42 -0.35 -4.51
C GLY A 78 12.41 -1.30 -3.87
N SER A 79 12.49 -2.59 -4.23
CA SER A 79 11.68 -3.63 -3.58
C SER A 79 11.98 -3.76 -2.09
N CYS A 80 13.23 -3.54 -1.67
CA CYS A 80 13.60 -3.58 -0.26
C CYS A 80 12.95 -2.43 0.51
N ILE A 81 13.03 -1.21 0.00
CA ILE A 81 12.43 -0.02 0.61
C ILE A 81 10.92 -0.20 0.74
N ALA A 82 10.25 -0.66 -0.32
CA ALA A 82 8.81 -0.93 -0.29
C ALA A 82 8.45 -1.93 0.82
N TYR A 83 9.16 -3.06 0.87
CA TYR A 83 8.97 -4.07 1.92
C TYR A 83 9.17 -3.51 3.34
N LEU A 84 10.23 -2.71 3.55
CA LEU A 84 10.53 -2.11 4.86
C LEU A 84 9.44 -1.13 5.28
N ILE A 85 8.95 -0.29 4.36
CA ILE A 85 7.86 0.65 4.63
C ILE A 85 6.60 -0.10 5.05
N ASP A 86 6.23 -1.16 4.35
CA ASP A 86 5.04 -1.94 4.66
C ASP A 86 5.16 -2.61 6.04
N LYS A 87 6.31 -3.25 6.34
CA LYS A 87 6.55 -3.87 7.65
C LYS A 87 6.62 -2.88 8.81
N LEU A 88 7.15 -1.69 8.60
CA LEU A 88 7.16 -0.66 9.63
C LEU A 88 5.76 -0.07 9.86
N LYS A 89 4.95 0.09 8.80
CA LYS A 89 3.55 0.52 8.91
C LYS A 89 2.67 -0.50 9.61
N GLU A 90 2.86 -1.80 9.34
CA GLU A 90 2.21 -2.89 10.09
C GLU A 90 2.49 -2.77 11.60
N ASN A 91 3.71 -2.35 11.96
CA ASN A 91 4.13 -2.08 13.34
C ASN A 91 3.68 -0.71 13.89
N LYS A 92 2.73 -0.04 13.22
CA LYS A 92 2.18 1.27 13.60
C LYS A 92 3.20 2.42 13.65
N PHE A 93 4.35 2.29 13.00
CA PHE A 93 5.27 3.41 12.82
C PHE A 93 4.80 4.35 11.71
N GLN A 94 5.04 5.64 11.89
CA GLN A 94 4.85 6.63 10.83
C GLN A 94 6.13 6.68 10.00
N VAL A 95 6.06 6.26 8.73
CA VAL A 95 7.24 6.19 7.85
C VAL A 95 7.05 7.08 6.63
N ARG A 96 8.07 7.88 6.32
CA ARG A 96 8.15 8.72 5.13
C ARG A 96 9.44 8.42 4.36
N TYR A 97 9.29 8.17 3.07
CA TYR A 97 10.41 7.98 2.15
C TYR A 97 10.91 9.32 1.61
N ILE A 98 12.23 9.49 1.62
CA ILE A 98 12.93 10.68 1.15
C ILE A 98 14.02 10.20 0.18
N HIS A 99 13.95 10.71 -1.06
CA HIS A 99 14.86 10.35 -2.12
C HIS A 99 16.31 10.75 -1.76
N PRO A 100 17.33 9.90 -2.04
CA PRO A 100 17.28 8.67 -2.83
C PRO A 100 17.08 7.35 -2.08
N ASN A 101 17.40 7.27 -0.79
CA ASN A 101 17.44 6.00 -0.06
C ASN A 101 17.14 6.15 1.45
N THR A 102 16.55 7.28 1.84
CA THR A 102 16.39 7.65 3.24
C THR A 102 14.95 7.40 3.71
N LEU A 103 14.83 6.80 4.89
CA LEU A 103 13.57 6.61 5.59
C LEU A 103 13.56 7.46 6.86
N LEU A 104 12.56 8.32 6.97
CA LEU A 104 12.18 8.96 8.22
C LEU A 104 11.16 8.06 8.91
N ILE A 105 11.49 7.60 10.11
CA ILE A 105 10.65 6.73 10.92
C ILE A 105 10.33 7.47 12.21
N SER A 106 9.04 7.67 12.53
CA SER A 106 8.60 8.34 13.75
C SER A 106 7.61 7.48 14.54
N TRP A 107 7.67 7.62 15.87
CA TRP A 107 6.74 7.04 16.83
C TRP A 107 6.23 8.10 17.83
N GLN A 108 6.33 9.39 17.47
CA GLN A 108 5.85 10.51 18.29
C GLN A 108 4.35 10.43 18.59
N HIS A 109 3.57 9.85 17.66
CA HIS A 109 2.12 9.70 17.78
C HIS A 109 1.68 8.62 18.77
N TRP A 110 2.61 7.80 19.27
CA TRP A 110 2.28 6.70 20.16
C TRP A 110 2.21 7.15 21.62
N VAL A 111 1.08 6.90 22.28
CA VAL A 111 0.89 7.23 23.70
C VAL A 111 1.21 6.01 24.58
N PRO A 112 2.24 6.09 25.45
CA PRO A 112 2.61 4.98 26.33
C PRO A 112 1.49 4.57 27.30
N SER A 113 1.45 3.28 27.65
CA SER A 113 0.44 2.71 28.56
C SER A 113 0.42 3.40 29.94
N TYR A 114 1.58 3.78 30.46
CA TYR A 114 1.66 4.47 31.75
C TYR A 114 0.94 5.84 31.72
N VAL A 115 1.09 6.60 30.63
CA VAL A 115 0.40 7.88 30.44
C VAL A 115 -1.11 7.67 30.33
N ARG A 116 -1.54 6.67 29.55
CA ARG A 116 -2.97 6.34 29.40
C ARG A 116 -3.61 5.95 30.73
N THR A 117 -2.90 5.18 31.55
CA THR A 117 -3.38 4.76 32.88
C THR A 117 -3.53 5.95 33.82
N GLU A 118 -2.58 6.87 33.84
CA GLU A 118 -2.64 8.09 34.65
C GLU A 118 -3.74 9.05 34.18
N LEU A 119 -3.92 9.20 32.86
CA LEU A 119 -5.02 10.00 32.29
C LEU A 119 -6.38 9.42 32.67
N LYS A 120 -6.55 8.10 32.61
CA LYS A 120 -7.79 7.43 33.02
C LYS A 120 -8.09 7.66 34.50
N LYS A 121 -7.09 7.56 35.38
CA LYS A 121 -7.28 7.83 36.83
C LYS A 121 -7.69 9.27 37.12
N LYS A 122 -7.08 10.24 36.44
CA LYS A 122 -7.29 11.67 36.70
C LYS A 122 -8.56 12.23 36.07
N THR A 123 -8.86 11.80 34.84
CA THR A 123 -9.95 12.38 34.04
C THR A 123 -11.15 11.45 33.85
N GLY A 124 -11.02 10.16 34.17
CA GLY A 124 -12.04 9.15 33.89
C GLY A 124 -12.18 8.78 32.41
N ILE A 125 -11.43 9.42 31.51
CA ILE A 125 -11.55 9.23 30.06
C ILE A 125 -10.65 8.06 29.63
N ILE A 126 -11.22 7.14 28.83
CA ILE A 126 -10.47 6.06 28.19
C ILE A 126 -9.94 6.57 26.84
N ILE A 127 -8.63 6.43 26.64
CA ILE A 127 -7.91 6.97 25.48
C ILE A 127 -7.20 5.82 24.75
N ASP A 128 -7.28 5.85 23.42
CA ASP A 128 -6.64 4.92 22.51
C ASP A 128 -5.11 5.15 22.42
N GLU A 129 -4.38 4.22 21.81
CA GLU A 129 -2.93 4.25 21.58
C GLU A 129 -2.45 5.50 20.83
N PHE A 130 -3.33 6.10 20.03
CA PHE A 130 -3.08 7.30 19.23
C PHE A 130 -3.57 8.60 19.91
N GLY A 131 -4.02 8.55 21.17
CA GLY A 131 -4.49 9.74 21.90
C GLY A 131 -5.93 10.14 21.61
N ARG A 132 -6.69 9.33 20.87
CA ARG A 132 -8.11 9.57 20.57
C ARG A 132 -8.99 9.07 21.74
N LYS A 133 -10.03 9.82 22.10
CA LYS A 133 -10.97 9.40 23.13
C LYS A 133 -11.80 8.23 22.60
N ILE A 134 -11.89 7.15 23.37
CA ILE A 134 -12.84 6.08 23.10
C ILE A 134 -14.12 6.48 23.81
N GLU A 135 -15.09 6.98 23.05
CA GLU A 135 -16.46 7.06 23.56
C GLU A 135 -16.97 5.62 23.63
N GLU A 136 -17.28 5.13 24.84
CA GLU A 136 -18.06 3.92 24.98
C GLU A 136 -19.47 4.23 24.47
N GLU A 137 -19.64 4.17 23.14
CA GLU A 137 -20.97 4.00 22.59
C GLU A 137 -21.51 2.68 23.14
N ASN A 138 -22.45 2.76 24.08
CA ASN A 138 -23.35 1.67 24.43
C ASN A 138 -24.08 1.22 23.15
N ASN A 139 -23.45 0.33 22.39
CA ASN A 139 -23.99 -0.25 21.17
C ASN A 139 -24.58 -1.63 21.47
N ASP A 140 -25.75 -1.63 22.11
CA ASP A 140 -26.86 -2.50 21.68
C ASP A 140 -27.50 -1.93 20.39
N LYS A 141 -26.65 -1.57 19.43
CA LYS A 141 -27.03 -1.22 18.07
C LYS A 141 -26.09 -1.96 17.13
N ILE A 142 -26.67 -3.00 16.54
CA ILE A 142 -26.15 -3.72 15.39
C ILE A 142 -25.76 -2.69 14.33
N LEU A 143 -24.45 -2.50 14.13
CA LEU A 143 -23.92 -1.71 13.03
C LEU A 143 -24.00 -2.55 11.75
N LEU A 144 -25.12 -2.42 11.05
CA LEU A 144 -25.19 -2.70 9.62
C LEU A 144 -24.33 -1.65 8.87
N PRO A 145 -23.64 -2.01 7.77
CA PRO A 145 -22.84 -1.07 7.02
C PRO A 145 -23.73 -0.10 6.24
N ASN A 146 -23.68 1.20 6.57
CA ASN A 146 -24.22 2.26 5.73
C ASN A 146 -23.27 2.50 4.55
N TYR A 147 -23.56 1.85 3.42
CA TYR A 147 -23.30 2.41 2.09
C TYR A 147 -24.49 3.30 1.76
N GLU A 148 -24.32 4.62 1.77
CA GLU A 148 -25.34 5.52 1.22
C GLU A 148 -25.27 5.46 -0.31
N GLN A 149 -26.22 4.74 -0.90
CA GLN A 149 -26.67 4.93 -2.27
C GLN A 149 -28.00 5.68 -2.25
N ASP A 150 -28.03 6.88 -2.82
CA ASP A 150 -29.26 7.43 -3.38
C ASP A 150 -29.62 6.65 -4.65
N ALA A 151 -30.47 5.63 -4.51
CA ALA A 151 -31.20 5.04 -5.62
C ALA A 151 -32.55 4.49 -5.12
N LYS A 152 -33.64 5.16 -5.52
CA LYS A 152 -35.02 4.66 -5.42
C LYS A 152 -35.35 3.68 -6.56
N PRO A 153 -36.40 2.84 -6.39
CA PRO A 153 -36.37 1.42 -6.76
C PRO A 153 -37.26 1.07 -7.96
N GLN A 154 -36.96 -0.04 -8.65
CA GLN A 154 -37.90 -0.72 -9.54
C GLN A 154 -37.71 -2.26 -9.50
N PRO A 155 -38.78 -3.05 -9.71
CA PRO A 155 -38.88 -4.44 -9.29
C PRO A 155 -38.29 -5.45 -10.30
N ASN A 156 -37.86 -6.59 -9.78
CA ASN A 156 -37.36 -7.75 -10.53
C ASN A 156 -38.42 -8.30 -11.50
N PRO A 157 -37.99 -8.78 -12.68
CA PRO A 157 -38.22 -10.20 -12.94
C PRO A 157 -37.07 -10.91 -13.70
N VAL A 158 -36.73 -12.09 -13.18
CA VAL A 158 -36.45 -13.36 -13.88
C VAL A 158 -35.78 -13.27 -15.27
N PHE A 159 -34.49 -13.65 -15.32
CA PHE A 159 -33.76 -13.91 -16.56
C PHE A 159 -34.34 -15.12 -17.30
N LYS A 160 -34.98 -14.86 -18.44
CA LYS A 160 -35.15 -15.84 -19.54
C LYS A 160 -34.02 -15.64 -20.54
N LEU A 161 -33.29 -16.72 -20.80
CA LEU A 161 -32.31 -16.82 -21.88
C LEU A 161 -33.02 -16.79 -23.24
N LYS A 162 -32.75 -15.77 -24.06
CA LYS A 162 -32.99 -15.79 -25.50
C LYS A 162 -31.86 -15.08 -26.23
N GLU A 163 -31.18 -15.84 -27.08
CA GLU A 163 -30.27 -15.36 -28.12
C GLU A 163 -31.00 -14.39 -29.07
N SER A 164 -30.35 -13.30 -29.47
CA SER A 164 -30.40 -12.75 -30.85
C SER A 164 -29.71 -11.37 -30.98
N THR A 165 -28.78 -11.31 -31.94
CA THR A 165 -28.35 -10.16 -32.78
C THR A 165 -27.91 -8.83 -32.15
N LYS A 166 -26.60 -8.55 -32.26
CA LYS A 166 -25.98 -7.23 -32.12
C LYS A 166 -26.60 -6.23 -33.10
N GLN A 167 -27.27 -5.20 -32.60
CA GLN A 167 -27.49 -3.94 -33.33
C GLN A 167 -26.52 -2.88 -32.80
N ILE A 168 -25.69 -2.37 -33.70
CA ILE A 168 -24.71 -1.30 -33.47
C ILE A 168 -25.48 -0.01 -33.18
N GLN A 169 -25.38 0.51 -31.95
CA GLN A 169 -25.90 1.84 -31.63
C GLN A 169 -25.04 2.89 -32.34
N GLN A 170 -25.64 3.60 -33.30
CA GLN A 170 -24.98 4.69 -34.02
C GLN A 170 -24.71 5.86 -33.06
N LYS A 171 -23.45 6.30 -32.97
CA LYS A 171 -23.06 7.51 -32.23
C LYS A 171 -23.74 8.72 -32.89
N LYS A 172 -24.62 9.41 -32.17
CA LYS A 172 -25.19 10.70 -32.61
C LYS A 172 -24.07 11.75 -32.57
N PHE A 173 -23.69 12.26 -33.74
CA PHE A 173 -22.75 13.37 -33.85
C PHE A 173 -23.49 14.68 -33.57
N THR A 174 -22.98 15.47 -32.63
CA THR A 174 -23.42 16.86 -32.45
C THR A 174 -22.74 17.76 -33.50
N PRO A 175 -23.42 18.77 -34.03
CA PRO A 175 -22.80 19.73 -34.95
C PRO A 175 -21.64 20.44 -34.24
N ILE A 176 -20.54 20.68 -34.97
CA ILE A 176 -19.27 21.21 -34.44
C ILE A 176 -19.46 22.49 -33.61
N ARG A 177 -20.44 23.32 -33.96
CA ARG A 177 -20.77 24.57 -33.25
C ARG A 177 -21.35 24.38 -31.86
N SER A 178 -21.89 23.21 -31.52
CA SER A 178 -22.51 22.94 -30.22
C SER A 178 -21.67 22.03 -29.31
N TYR A 179 -20.39 21.85 -29.62
CA TYR A 179 -19.48 21.05 -28.81
C TYR A 179 -19.03 21.84 -27.58
N LYS A 180 -19.41 21.38 -26.38
CA LYS A 180 -18.86 21.84 -25.11
C LYS A 180 -17.97 20.73 -24.54
N PRO A 181 -16.66 20.97 -24.33
CA PRO A 181 -15.78 19.95 -23.79
C PRO A 181 -16.13 19.69 -22.32
N SER A 182 -16.37 18.42 -21.95
CA SER A 182 -16.63 18.02 -20.57
C SER A 182 -15.33 17.73 -19.84
N GLY A 183 -14.98 18.53 -18.85
CA GLY A 183 -13.78 18.35 -18.01
C GLY A 183 -13.40 19.65 -17.32
N ASN A 184 -12.71 19.58 -16.18
CA ASN A 184 -12.30 20.75 -15.41
C ASN A 184 -11.12 21.45 -16.11
N LEU A 185 -11.41 22.22 -17.16
CA LEU A 185 -10.42 22.86 -18.04
C LEU A 185 -9.94 24.18 -17.44
N ILE A 186 -8.65 24.48 -17.64
CA ILE A 186 -7.97 25.67 -17.08
C ILE A 186 -8.45 26.97 -17.75
N TYR A 187 -9.01 26.89 -18.96
CA TYR A 187 -9.46 28.04 -19.75
C TYR A 187 -10.90 27.84 -20.23
N ASP A 188 -11.84 27.80 -19.29
CA ASP A 188 -13.26 27.77 -19.63
C ASP A 188 -13.81 29.19 -19.85
N GLU A 189 -14.85 29.31 -20.67
CA GLU A 189 -15.57 30.57 -20.92
C GLU A 189 -16.10 31.16 -19.60
N ASP A 190 -16.51 30.31 -18.67
CA ASP A 190 -16.97 30.70 -17.33
C ASP A 190 -15.88 31.44 -16.53
N LEU A 191 -14.59 31.12 -16.76
CA LEU A 191 -13.48 31.80 -16.09
C LEU A 191 -13.30 33.23 -16.63
N PHE A 192 -13.49 33.44 -17.93
CA PHE A 192 -13.45 34.78 -18.52
C PHE A 192 -14.61 35.66 -18.05
N ASN A 193 -15.82 35.09 -17.94
CA ASN A 193 -16.97 35.80 -17.39
C ASN A 193 -16.70 36.27 -15.94
N THR A 194 -16.08 35.43 -15.11
CA THR A 194 -15.74 35.81 -13.72
C THR A 194 -14.64 36.88 -13.63
N LEU A 195 -13.79 36.99 -14.65
CA LEU A 195 -12.77 38.04 -14.74
C LEU A 195 -13.39 39.36 -15.21
N GLU A 196 -14.32 39.31 -16.16
CA GLU A 196 -15.05 40.49 -16.65
C GLU A 196 -15.92 41.11 -15.54
N ASP A 197 -16.62 40.28 -14.76
CA ASP A 197 -17.40 40.72 -13.59
C ASP A 197 -16.55 41.35 -12.48
N LYS A 198 -15.23 41.10 -12.46
CA LYS A 198 -14.30 41.73 -11.52
C LYS A 198 -13.66 43.02 -12.04
N LEU A 199 -13.72 43.26 -13.35
CA LEU A 199 -13.14 44.43 -14.00
C LEU A 199 -14.16 45.57 -14.16
N ASN A 200 -15.46 45.26 -14.12
CA ASN A 200 -16.56 46.21 -13.97
C ASN A 200 -16.90 46.47 -12.49
#